data_AF-A0A0M2KC86-F1
#
_entry.id   AF-A0A0M2KC86-F1
#
_cell.length_a   1.000
_cell.length_b   1.000
_cell.length_c   1.000
_cell.angle_alpha   90.00
_cell.angle_beta   90.00
_cell.angle_gamma   90.00
#
_symmetry.space_group_name_H-M   'P 1'
#
loop_
_entity.id
_entity.type
_entity.pdbx_description
1 polymer ?
#
loop_
_entity_poly.entity_id
_entity_poly.type
_entity_poly.pdbx_seq_one_letter_code
_entity_poly.pdbx_strand_id
1 'polypeptide(L)' 'MTTFADPADEAAARQQQMIDNALANRKLPAPPSPVCRNGDCGEKSQPGTSYYSSECREDAERLARAEQQRRVA' A
#
# COMPACT_ATOMS: atom_id res chain seq x y z
N MET A 1 -28.96 -13.26 31.67
CA MET A 1 -27.95 -12.29 32.17
C MET A 1 -27.39 -11.56 30.96
N THR A 2 -27.69 -10.29 30.80
CA THR A 2 -27.07 -9.43 29.78
C THR A 2 -25.75 -8.93 30.34
N THR A 3 -24.63 -9.37 29.75
CA THR A 3 -23.30 -8.84 30.06
C THR A 3 -23.26 -7.40 29.56
N PHE A 4 -22.98 -6.43 30.45
CA PHE A 4 -22.77 -5.04 30.06
C PHE A 4 -21.35 -4.91 29.49
N ALA A 5 -21.20 -4.14 28.41
CA ALA A 5 -19.90 -3.88 27.79
C ALA A 5 -18.98 -3.22 28.82
N ASP A 6 -17.80 -3.80 29.01
CA ASP A 6 -16.77 -3.23 29.85
C ASP A 6 -15.83 -2.31 29.04
N PRO A 7 -14.89 -1.59 29.68
CA PRO A 7 -13.95 -0.74 28.96
C PRO A 7 -13.08 -1.47 27.92
N ALA A 8 -12.84 -2.78 28.10
CA ALA A 8 -12.10 -3.58 27.13
C ALA A 8 -12.95 -3.88 25.89
N ASP A 9 -14.24 -4.16 26.07
CA ASP A 9 -15.18 -4.34 24.96
C ASP A 9 -15.28 -3.06 24.10
N GLU A 10 -15.37 -1.90 24.73
CA GLU A 10 -15.40 -0.61 24.02
C GLU A 10 -14.08 -0.33 23.27
N ALA A 11 -12.94 -0.65 23.89
CA ALA A 11 -11.63 -0.49 23.26
C ALA A 11 -11.49 -1.42 22.04
N ALA A 12 -11.94 -2.67 22.14
CA ALA A 12 -11.95 -3.62 21.03
C ALA A 12 -12.85 -3.14 19.89
N ALA A 13 -14.05 -2.64 20.20
CA ALA A 13 -14.97 -2.09 19.21
C ALA A 13 -14.38 -0.87 18.48
N ARG A 14 -13.72 0.04 19.21
CA ARG A 14 -13.02 1.19 18.61
C ARG A 14 -11.86 0.75 17.72
N GLN A 15 -11.09 -0.26 18.14
CA GLN A 15 -10.01 -0.81 17.32
C GLN A 15 -10.54 -1.39 16.01
N GLN A 16 -11.62 -2.18 16.07
CA GLN A 16 -12.23 -2.75 14.88
C GLN A 16 -12.75 -1.66 13.94
N GLN A 17 -13.41 -0.63 14.49
CA GLN A 17 -13.88 0.52 13.71
C GLN A 17 -12.73 1.24 12.98
N MET A 18 -11.56 1.39 13.63
CA MET A 18 -10.38 1.98 12.97
C MET A 18 -9.87 1.12 11.81
N ILE A 19 -9.87 -0.21 11.97
CA ILE A 19 -9.47 -1.16 10.92
C ILE A 19 -10.44 -1.09 9.74
N ASP A 20 -11.74 -1.13 10.02
CA ASP A 20 -12.78 -1.10 8.99
C ASP A 20 -12.71 0.18 8.17
N ASN A 21 -12.51 1.32 8.84
CA ASN A 21 -12.29 2.61 8.18
C ASN A 21 -11.03 2.60 7.31
N ALA A 22 -9.92 2.03 7.79
CA ALA A 22 -8.68 1.94 7.02
C ALA A 22 -8.83 1.06 5.77
N LEU A 23 -9.55 -0.07 5.89
CA LEU A 23 -9.82 -0.95 4.76
C LEU A 23 -10.75 -0.30 3.74
N ALA A 24 -11.82 0.37 4.19
CA ALA A 24 -12.76 1.05 3.31
C ALA A 24 -12.11 2.20 2.52
N ASN A 25 -11.15 2.91 3.12
CA ASN A 25 -10.45 4.04 2.50
C ASN A 25 -9.13 3.66 1.83
N ARG A 26 -8.75 2.38 1.79
CA ARG A 26 -7.52 1.93 1.16
C ARG A 26 -7.59 2.18 -0.34
N LYS A 27 -6.69 3.03 -0.85
CA LYS A 27 -6.53 3.22 -2.31
C LYS A 27 -6.07 1.91 -2.93
N LEU A 28 -6.81 1.46 -3.95
CA LEU A 28 -6.42 0.30 -4.75
C LEU A 28 -5.15 0.64 -5.56
N PRO A 29 -4.26 -0.34 -5.76
CA PRO A 29 -3.11 -0.14 -6.63
C PRO A 29 -3.57 0.16 -8.05
N ALA A 30 -2.85 1.06 -8.72
CA ALA A 30 -3.08 1.32 -10.13
C ALA A 30 -2.87 0.04 -10.96
N PRO A 31 -3.61 -0.14 -12.06
CA PRO A 31 -3.41 -1.30 -12.93
C PRO A 31 -1.96 -1.36 -13.47
N PRO A 32 -1.48 -2.57 -13.83
CA PRO A 32 -0.17 -2.75 -14.45
C PRO A 32 0.02 -1.89 -15.70
N SER A 33 1.17 -1.23 -15.81
CA SER A 33 1.55 -0.44 -16.98
C SER A 33 2.11 -1.35 -18.08
N PRO A 34 1.77 -1.14 -19.37
CA PRO A 34 2.38 -1.88 -20.48
C PRO A 34 3.87 -1.55 -20.68
N VAL A 35 4.32 -0.40 -20.20
CA VAL A 35 5.73 0.06 -20.25
C VAL A 35 6.29 0.12 -18.82
N CYS A 36 7.57 -0.25 -18.68
CA CYS A 36 8.25 -0.29 -17.39
C CYS A 36 8.19 1.06 -16.69
N ARG A 37 7.77 1.05 -15.40
CA ARG A 37 7.71 2.24 -14.54
C ARG A 37 9.04 2.61 -13.88
N ASN A 38 10.11 1.85 -14.12
CA ASN A 38 11.43 2.32 -13.76
C ASN A 38 11.83 3.39 -14.78
N GLY A 39 11.97 4.64 -14.33
CA GLY A 39 11.92 5.86 -15.14
C GLY A 39 12.86 5.87 -16.36
N ASP A 40 13.95 5.12 -16.28
CA ASP A 40 15.03 5.13 -17.27
C ASP A 40 15.01 3.89 -18.18
N CYS A 41 14.13 2.92 -17.91
CA CYS A 41 14.15 1.61 -18.57
C CYS A 41 13.49 1.62 -19.95
N GLY A 42 12.27 2.14 -20.08
CA GLY A 42 11.55 2.21 -21.36
C GLY A 42 11.10 0.87 -21.97
N GLU A 43 11.54 -0.27 -21.43
CA GLU A 43 11.18 -1.60 -21.91
C GLU A 43 9.72 -1.97 -21.63
N LYS A 44 9.21 -2.99 -22.35
CA LYS A 44 7.87 -3.54 -22.09
C LYS A 44 7.81 -4.24 -20.73
N SER A 45 6.73 -4.02 -20.00
CA SER A 45 6.48 -4.72 -18.73
C SER A 45 6.17 -6.21 -18.94
N GLN A 46 6.49 -7.02 -17.95
CA GLN A 46 6.05 -8.42 -17.90
C GLN A 46 4.55 -8.52 -17.54
N PRO A 47 3.88 -9.63 -17.89
CA PRO A 47 2.49 -9.85 -17.53
C PRO A 47 2.24 -9.72 -16.02
N GLY A 48 1.17 -9.00 -15.64
CA GLY A 48 0.78 -8.83 -14.24
C GLY A 48 1.63 -7.84 -13.43
N THR A 49 2.61 -7.18 -14.05
CA THR A 49 3.48 -6.19 -13.40
C THR A 49 3.66 -4.93 -14.25
N SER A 50 4.15 -3.86 -13.63
CA SER A 50 4.53 -2.62 -14.31
C SER A 50 6.03 -2.53 -14.58
N TYR A 51 6.74 -3.67 -14.52
CA TYR A 51 8.20 -3.70 -14.58
C TYR A 51 8.67 -4.79 -15.55
N TYR A 52 9.76 -4.50 -16.27
CA TYR A 52 10.41 -5.45 -17.18
C TYR A 52 11.16 -6.56 -16.44
N SER A 53 11.77 -6.23 -15.29
CA SER A 53 12.52 -7.15 -14.44
C SER A 53 12.28 -6.87 -12.95
N SER A 54 12.70 -7.80 -12.10
CA SER A 54 12.69 -7.61 -10.65
C SER A 54 13.58 -6.46 -10.20
N GLU A 55 14.74 -6.28 -10.84
CA GLU A 55 15.67 -5.19 -10.55
C GLU A 55 15.02 -3.82 -10.76
N CYS A 56 14.31 -3.65 -11.88
CA CYS A 56 13.57 -2.41 -12.16
C CYS A 56 12.47 -2.11 -11.13
N ARG A 57 11.82 -3.15 -10.61
CA ARG A 57 10.83 -3.00 -9.54
C ARG A 57 11.51 -2.55 -8.24
N GLU A 58 12.60 -3.20 -7.86
CA GLU A 58 13.31 -2.91 -6.62
C GLU A 58 13.91 -1.49 -6.62
N ASP A 59 14.46 -1.03 -7.74
CA ASP A 59 14.95 0.34 -7.86
C ASP A 59 13.84 1.37 -7.73
N ALA A 60 12.69 1.14 -8.39
CA ALA A 60 11.52 1.99 -8.24
C ALA A 60 10.99 2.00 -6.79
N GLU A 61 10.97 0.86 -6.10
CA GLU A 61 10.58 0.75 -4.69
C GLU A 61 11.54 1.54 -3.78
N ARG A 62 12.85 1.47 -4.02
CA ARG A 62 13.87 2.26 -3.27
C ARG A 62 13.65 3.76 -3.44
N LEU A 63 13.46 4.22 -4.67
CA LEU A 63 13.21 5.64 -4.97
C LEU A 63 11.91 6.13 -4.31
N ALA A 64 10.83 5.35 -4.41
CA ALA A 64 9.56 5.68 -3.78
C ALA A 64 9.67 5.75 -2.25
N ARG A 65 10.43 4.84 -1.63
CA ARG A 65 10.69 4.87 -0.18
C ARG A 65 11.51 6.09 0.23
N ALA A 66 12.55 6.43 -0.53
CA ALA A 66 13.36 7.62 -0.27
C ALA A 66 12.51 8.90 -0.36
N GLU A 67 11.61 9.00 -1.34
CA GLU A 67 10.69 10.13 -1.47
C GLU A 67 9.70 10.24 -0.30
N GLN A 68 9.16 9.11 0.18
CA GLN A 68 8.29 9.10 1.36
C GLN A 68 9.02 9.61 2.60
N GLN A 69 10.31 9.28 2.75
CA GLN A 69 11.12 9.72 3.89
C GLN A 69 11.51 11.21 3.80
N ARG A 70 11.71 11.75 2.60
CA ARG A 70 11.96 13.19 2.41
C ARG A 70 10.80 14.07 2.88
N ARG A 71 9.57 13.59 2.75
CA ARG A 71 8.37 14.35 3.16
C ARG A 71 8.17 14.43 4.68
N VAL A 72 9.01 13.75 5.45
CA VAL A 72 8.96 13.72 6.93
C VAL A 72 10.02 14.65 7.54
N ALA A 73 10.97 15.15 6.74
CA ALA A 73 12.05 16.04 7.17
C ALA A 73 11.67 17.53 7.03
#